data_AF-A0A3M0ZR74-F1
#
_entry.id   AF-A0A3M0ZR74-F1
#
_cell.length_a   1.000
_cell.length_b   1.000
_cell.length_c   1.000
_cell.angle_alpha   90.00
_cell.angle_beta   90.00
_cell.angle_gamma   90.00
#
_symmetry.space_group_name_H-M   'P 1'
#
loop_
_entity.id
_entity.type
_entity.pdbx_description
1 polymer ?
#
loop_
_entity_poly.entity_id
_entity_poly.type
_entity_poly.pdbx_seq_one_letter_code
_entity_poly.pdbx_strand_id
1 'polypeptide(L)'
;MDIYRYFHPHHNPRLMSTPIRQLELVELEQAASELEKSLKRAKQRLERKSVPPIMPEHFTDVIKAMNFVTRSLQTLCDAHPGDSKEDLRDLVEERSACSGWETWSALLQEQLNEAASNGLHSHSDLRLPKKVINF
;
A
#
# COMPACT_ATOMS: atom_id res chain seq x y z
N MET A 1 -0.55 5.47 -10.89
CA MET A 1 0.15 4.23 -10.52
C MET A 1 -0.87 3.10 -10.55
N ASP A 2 -0.61 2.03 -11.31
CA ASP A 2 -1.53 0.88 -11.35
C ASP A 2 -0.95 -0.25 -10.50
N ILE A 3 -1.34 -0.27 -9.21
CA ILE A 3 -0.88 -1.27 -8.25
C ILE A 3 -1.44 -2.65 -8.54
N TYR A 4 -2.58 -2.74 -9.24
CA TYR A 4 -3.31 -3.99 -9.53
C TYR A 4 -2.42 -5.02 -10.22
N ARG A 5 -1.54 -4.58 -11.13
CA ARG A 5 -0.63 -5.47 -11.87
C ARG A 5 0.26 -6.34 -10.98
N TYR A 6 0.51 -5.93 -9.74
CA TYR A 6 1.40 -6.63 -8.80
C TYR A 6 0.69 -7.60 -7.85
N PHE A 7 -0.64 -7.67 -7.90
CA PHE A 7 -1.43 -8.57 -7.05
C PHE A 7 -2.14 -9.67 -7.86
N HIS A 8 -1.98 -9.67 -9.18
CA HIS A 8 -2.70 -10.55 -10.09
C HIS A 8 -1.76 -11.49 -10.86
N PRO A 9 -1.85 -12.82 -10.64
CA PRO A 9 -0.99 -13.79 -11.31
C PRO A 9 -1.03 -13.76 -12.85
N HIS A 10 -2.12 -13.26 -13.43
CA HIS A 10 -2.23 -13.05 -14.88
C HIS A 10 -1.23 -12.02 -15.42
N HIS A 11 -0.82 -11.05 -14.60
CA HIS A 11 0.16 -10.03 -14.94
C HIS A 11 1.57 -10.39 -14.45
N ASN A 12 1.67 -11.16 -13.37
CA ASN A 12 2.92 -11.66 -12.84
C ASN A 12 2.77 -13.12 -12.35
N PRO A 13 3.09 -14.13 -13.19
CA PRO A 13 2.92 -15.55 -12.85
C PRO A 13 3.67 -16.00 -11.59
N ARG A 14 4.73 -15.28 -11.19
CA ARG A 14 5.50 -15.54 -9.95
C ARG A 14 4.63 -15.44 -8.70
N LEU A 15 3.55 -14.65 -8.75
CA LEU A 15 2.60 -14.50 -7.64
C LEU A 15 1.82 -15.78 -7.29
N MET A 16 1.83 -16.80 -8.16
CA MET A 16 1.24 -18.10 -7.83
C MET A 16 1.98 -18.83 -6.69
N SER A 17 3.28 -18.55 -6.54
CA SER A 17 4.16 -19.26 -5.61
C SER A 17 4.86 -18.34 -4.61
N THR A 18 4.66 -17.03 -4.73
CA THR A 18 5.27 -16.03 -3.83
C THR A 18 4.27 -15.72 -2.71
N PRO A 19 4.65 -15.86 -1.44
CA PRO A 19 3.86 -15.36 -0.32
C PRO A 19 3.63 -13.86 -0.45
N ILE A 20 2.50 -13.37 0.05
CA ILE A 20 2.27 -11.93 0.11
C ILE A 20 3.31 -11.28 1.02
N ARG A 21 3.91 -10.19 0.56
CA ARG A 21 4.92 -9.44 1.33
C ARG A 21 4.22 -8.42 2.22
N GLN A 22 4.82 -8.03 3.34
CA GLN A 22 4.30 -7.00 4.24
C GLN A 22 4.14 -5.66 3.52
N LEU A 23 5.12 -5.28 2.70
CA LEU A 23 5.09 -4.02 1.98
C LEU A 23 3.96 -3.98 0.94
N GLU A 24 3.62 -5.13 0.34
CA GLU A 24 2.46 -5.28 -0.53
C GLU A 24 1.14 -5.11 0.25
N LEU A 25 1.04 -5.62 1.48
CA LEU A 25 -0.11 -5.36 2.36
C LEU A 25 -0.23 -3.87 2.74
N VAL A 26 0.89 -3.20 3.02
CA VAL A 26 0.93 -1.76 3.33
C VAL A 26 0.50 -0.94 2.11
N GLU A 27 0.89 -1.34 0.90
CA GLU A 27 0.42 -0.68 -0.34
C GLU A 27 -1.09 -0.79 -0.53
N LEU A 28 -1.67 -1.98 -0.24
CA LEU A 28 -3.12 -2.17 -0.27
C LEU A 28 -3.83 -1.33 0.80
N GLU A 29 -3.28 -1.26 2.01
CA GLU A 29 -3.80 -0.43 3.11
C GLU A 29 -3.82 1.06 2.71
N GLN A 30 -2.72 1.55 2.15
CA GLN A 30 -2.59 2.92 1.67
C GLN A 30 -3.61 3.22 0.56
N ALA A 31 -3.76 2.32 -0.41
CA ALA A 31 -4.72 2.46 -1.50
C ALA A 31 -6.17 2.50 -0.97
N ALA A 32 -6.50 1.66 0.01
CA ALA A 32 -7.81 1.68 0.67
C ALA A 32 -8.05 3.02 1.40
N SER A 33 -7.03 3.54 2.09
CA SER A 33 -7.09 4.85 2.77
C SER A 33 -7.31 6.00 1.80
N GLU A 34 -6.60 6.02 0.67
CA GLU A 34 -6.76 7.07 -0.35
C GLU A 34 -8.13 7.01 -1.04
N LEU A 35 -8.67 5.81 -1.28
CA LEU A 35 -10.03 5.64 -1.77
C LEU A 35 -11.06 6.15 -0.76
N GLU A 36 -10.90 5.83 0.54
CA GLU A 36 -11.75 6.35 1.61
C GLU A 36 -11.75 7.89 1.66
N LYS A 37 -10.57 8.51 1.62
CA LYS A 37 -10.42 9.98 1.57
C LYS A 37 -11.10 10.57 0.34
N SER A 38 -10.95 9.93 -0.82
CA SER A 38 -11.58 10.36 -2.07
C SER A 38 -13.11 10.28 -2.00
N LEU A 39 -13.66 9.22 -1.40
CA LEU A 39 -15.10 9.07 -1.16
C LEU A 39 -15.65 10.12 -0.20
N LYS A 40 -14.93 10.45 0.88
CA LYS A 40 -15.29 11.55 1.80
C LYS A 40 -15.36 12.89 1.07
N ARG A 41 -14.37 13.21 0.23
CA ARG A 41 -14.35 14.43 -0.58
C ARG A 41 -15.49 14.44 -1.61
N ALA A 42 -15.79 13.30 -2.23
CA ALA A 42 -16.90 13.18 -3.17
C ALA A 42 -18.26 13.42 -2.49
N LYS A 43 -18.47 12.87 -1.29
CA LYS A 43 -19.66 13.15 -0.46
C LYS A 43 -19.81 14.65 -0.16
N GLN A 44 -18.75 15.31 0.28
CA GLN A 44 -18.76 16.76 0.55
C GLN A 44 -19.12 17.61 -0.68
N ARG A 45 -18.80 17.15 -1.90
CA ARG A 45 -19.18 17.85 -3.14
C ARG A 45 -20.67 17.73 -3.45
N LEU A 46 -21.34 16.65 -3.01
CA LEU A 46 -22.79 16.48 -3.20
C LEU A 46 -23.58 17.44 -2.31
N GLU A 47 -23.12 17.67 -1.08
CA GLU A 47 -23.75 18.59 -0.12
C GLU A 47 -23.78 20.04 -0.62
N ARG A 48 -22.94 20.40 -1.59
CA ARG A 48 -22.90 21.74 -2.22
C ARG A 48 -23.90 21.92 -3.37
N LYS A 49 -24.62 20.88 -3.78
CA LYS A 49 -25.63 20.94 -4.86
C LYS A 49 -27.04 21.01 -4.28
N SER A 50 -27.92 21.83 -4.87
CA SER A 50 -29.30 21.99 -4.40
C SER A 50 -30.18 20.75 -4.65
N VAL A 51 -29.85 19.95 -5.67
CA VAL A 51 -30.48 18.66 -5.96
C VAL A 51 -29.37 17.64 -6.23
N PRO A 52 -29.07 16.73 -5.29
CA PRO A 52 -28.01 15.76 -5.47
C PRO A 52 -28.47 14.63 -6.42
N PRO A 53 -27.65 14.24 -7.43
CA PRO A 53 -27.97 13.12 -8.32
C PRO A 53 -27.83 11.74 -7.63
N ILE A 54 -27.18 11.69 -6.46
CA ILE A 54 -26.93 10.49 -5.67
C ILE A 54 -27.21 10.83 -4.20
N MET A 55 -27.95 9.96 -3.52
CA MET A 55 -28.24 10.08 -2.09
C MET A 55 -26.94 10.00 -1.26
N PRO A 56 -26.64 10.98 -0.38
CA PRO A 56 -25.43 10.99 0.46
C PRO A 56 -25.25 9.75 1.36
N GLU A 57 -26.34 9.04 1.66
CA GLU A 57 -26.38 7.81 2.43
C GLU A 57 -25.57 6.71 1.77
N HIS A 58 -25.62 6.59 0.43
CA HIS A 58 -24.84 5.60 -0.31
C HIS A 58 -23.33 5.78 -0.10
N PHE A 59 -22.85 7.04 -0.06
CA PHE A 59 -21.45 7.30 0.27
C PHE A 59 -21.11 6.90 1.71
N THR A 60 -22.04 7.08 2.63
CA THR A 60 -21.83 6.77 4.04
C THR A 60 -21.58 5.28 4.24
N ASP A 61 -22.35 4.42 3.58
CA ASP A 61 -22.18 2.97 3.71
C ASP A 61 -20.89 2.49 3.04
N VAL A 62 -20.54 3.02 1.86
CA VAL A 62 -19.26 2.71 1.22
C VAL A 62 -18.08 3.19 2.08
N ILE A 63 -18.14 4.37 2.67
CA ILE A 63 -17.10 4.88 3.57
C ILE A 63 -16.96 3.97 4.80
N LYS A 64 -18.06 3.49 5.39
CA LYS A 64 -18.00 2.51 6.50
C LYS A 64 -17.33 1.21 6.08
N ALA A 65 -17.67 0.69 4.90
CA ALA A 65 -17.03 -0.51 4.35
C ALA A 65 -15.53 -0.29 4.13
N MET A 66 -15.13 0.86 3.58
CA MET A 66 -13.72 1.19 3.40
C MET A 66 -12.96 1.28 4.73
N ASN A 67 -13.56 1.88 5.77
CA ASN A 67 -12.96 1.91 7.10
C ASN A 67 -12.71 0.49 7.65
N PHE A 68 -13.66 -0.43 7.44
CA PHE A 68 -13.48 -1.83 7.82
C PHE A 68 -12.32 -2.46 7.05
N VAL A 69 -12.29 -2.31 5.71
CA VAL A 69 -11.21 -2.84 4.85
C VAL A 69 -9.83 -2.33 5.30
N THR A 70 -9.67 -1.03 5.53
CA THR A 70 -8.40 -0.45 5.98
C THR A 70 -7.96 -1.05 7.32
N ARG A 71 -8.87 -1.22 8.29
CA ARG A 71 -8.55 -1.83 9.58
C ARG A 71 -8.18 -3.31 9.46
N SER A 72 -8.87 -4.03 8.58
CA SER A 72 -8.56 -5.44 8.31
C SER A 72 -7.18 -5.58 7.67
N LEU A 73 -6.83 -4.72 6.71
CA LEU A 73 -5.50 -4.70 6.10
C LEU A 73 -4.41 -4.37 7.13
N GLN A 74 -4.64 -3.38 7.99
CA GLN A 74 -3.72 -3.09 9.09
C GLN A 74 -3.52 -4.31 10.01
N THR A 75 -4.59 -5.05 10.32
CA THR A 75 -4.50 -6.26 11.14
C THR A 75 -3.62 -7.32 10.48
N LEU A 76 -3.69 -7.46 9.14
CA LEU A 76 -2.82 -8.35 8.39
C LEU A 76 -1.36 -7.85 8.39
N CYS A 77 -1.13 -6.55 8.24
CA CYS A 77 0.20 -5.96 8.35
C CYS A 77 0.84 -6.23 9.71
N ASP A 78 0.06 -6.09 10.79
CA ASP A 78 0.51 -6.29 12.17
C ASP A 78 0.79 -7.77 12.50
N ALA A 79 0.06 -8.68 11.84
CA ALA A 79 0.25 -10.13 11.98
C ALA A 79 1.38 -10.69 11.10
N HIS A 80 1.86 -9.92 10.12
CA HIS A 80 2.92 -10.37 9.21
C HIS A 80 4.27 -10.45 9.93
N PRO A 81 5.09 -11.49 9.71
CA PRO A 81 6.41 -11.64 10.35
C PRO A 81 7.48 -10.62 9.91
N GLY A 82 7.12 -9.68 9.05
CA GLY A 82 8.06 -8.79 8.35
C GLY A 82 8.58 -9.36 7.04
N ASP A 83 9.14 -8.49 6.19
CA ASP A 83 9.79 -8.86 4.92
C ASP A 83 11.28 -9.12 5.13
N SER A 84 11.82 -10.13 4.44
CA SER A 84 13.27 -10.34 4.42
C SER A 84 13.99 -9.28 3.57
N LYS A 85 15.31 -9.18 3.71
CA LYS A 85 16.10 -8.26 2.85
C LYS A 85 16.01 -8.66 1.38
N GLU A 86 15.92 -9.96 1.12
CA GLU A 86 15.73 -10.54 -0.20
C GLU A 86 14.35 -10.15 -0.76
N ASP A 87 13.28 -10.28 0.02
CA ASP A 87 11.93 -9.88 -0.39
C ASP A 87 11.88 -8.40 -0.81
N LEU A 88 12.54 -7.53 -0.02
CA LEU A 88 12.58 -6.09 -0.29
C LEU A 88 13.41 -5.75 -1.53
N ARG A 89 14.51 -6.48 -1.80
CA ARG A 89 15.30 -6.32 -3.03
C ARG A 89 14.50 -6.70 -4.25
N ASP A 90 13.83 -7.85 -4.23
CA ASP A 90 12.94 -8.30 -5.30
C ASP A 90 11.84 -7.25 -5.57
N LEU A 91 11.27 -6.67 -4.50
CA LEU A 91 10.28 -5.60 -4.56
C LEU A 91 10.79 -4.36 -5.31
N VAL A 92 12.03 -3.94 -5.02
CA VAL A 92 12.68 -2.81 -5.69
C VAL A 92 12.92 -3.12 -7.16
N GLU A 93 13.46 -4.29 -7.48
CA GLU A 93 13.71 -4.70 -8.87
C GLU A 93 12.42 -4.69 -9.70
N GLU A 94 11.33 -5.24 -9.14
CA GLU A 94 10.01 -5.28 -9.77
C GLU A 94 9.41 -3.89 -10.05
N ARG A 95 9.57 -2.96 -9.10
CA ARG A 95 8.90 -1.65 -9.16
C ARG A 95 9.75 -0.56 -9.82
N SER A 96 11.08 -0.67 -9.77
CA SER A 96 12.02 0.34 -10.30
C SER A 96 11.85 0.61 -11.80
N ALA A 97 11.41 -0.40 -12.56
CA ALA A 97 11.17 -0.27 -14.00
C ALA A 97 9.85 0.45 -14.35
N CYS A 98 9.03 0.81 -13.36
CA CYS A 98 7.69 1.34 -13.58
C CYS A 98 7.58 2.83 -13.29
N SER A 99 7.01 3.56 -14.25
CA SER A 99 6.75 5.00 -14.13
C SER A 99 5.90 5.33 -12.90
N GLY A 100 6.39 6.25 -12.06
CA GLY A 100 5.74 6.70 -10.83
C GLY A 100 6.21 5.96 -9.56
N TRP A 101 7.13 5.01 -9.66
CA TRP A 101 7.74 4.30 -8.52
C TRP A 101 9.22 4.66 -8.30
N GLU A 102 9.77 5.56 -9.11
CA GLU A 102 11.20 5.90 -9.10
C GLU A 102 11.65 6.39 -7.72
N THR A 103 10.93 7.36 -7.15
CA THR A 103 11.23 7.88 -5.81
C THR A 103 11.08 6.81 -4.72
N TRP A 104 10.01 6.02 -4.78
CA TRP A 104 9.76 4.97 -3.79
C TRP A 104 10.86 3.90 -3.82
N SER A 105 11.22 3.45 -5.02
CA SER A 105 12.24 2.41 -5.22
C SER A 105 13.63 2.90 -4.82
N ALA A 106 13.95 4.18 -5.11
CA ALA A 106 15.20 4.80 -4.68
C ALA A 106 15.30 4.89 -3.15
N LEU A 107 14.24 5.33 -2.46
CA LEU A 107 14.21 5.43 -1.00
C LEU A 107 14.34 4.06 -0.32
N LEU A 108 13.64 3.05 -0.83
CA LEU A 108 13.75 1.70 -0.29
C LEU A 108 15.15 1.12 -0.51
N GLN A 109 15.74 1.36 -1.68
CA GLN A 109 17.11 0.95 -1.98
C GLN A 109 18.14 1.62 -1.07
N GLU A 110 17.99 2.92 -0.78
CA GLU A 110 18.83 3.66 0.16
C GLU A 110 18.77 3.05 1.55
N GLN A 111 17.57 2.78 2.06
CA GLN A 111 17.38 2.15 3.38
C GLN A 111 17.98 0.75 3.47
N LEU A 112 17.86 -0.06 2.40
CA LEU A 112 18.50 -1.37 2.35
C LEU A 112 20.03 -1.28 2.40
N ASN A 113 20.61 -0.25 1.77
CA ASN A 113 22.05 0.00 1.78
C ASN A 113 22.54 0.49 3.16
N GLU A 114 21.79 1.40 3.81
CA GLU A 114 22.10 1.88 5.16
C GLU A 114 21.99 0.76 6.21
N ALA A 115 20.99 -0.11 6.08
CA ALA A 115 20.86 -1.28 6.95
C ALA A 115 22.01 -2.28 6.76
N ALA A 116 22.63 -2.31 5.58
CA ALA A 116 23.82 -3.12 5.31
C ALA A 116 25.10 -2.49 5.89
N SER A 117 25.25 -1.15 5.86
CA SER A 117 26.42 -0.46 6.42
C SER A 117 26.45 -0.46 7.95
N ASN A 118 25.29 -0.48 8.60
CA ASN A 118 25.19 -0.38 10.06
C ASN A 118 25.24 -1.73 10.81
N GLY A 119 25.50 -2.85 10.13
CA GLY A 119 25.65 -4.16 10.79
C GLY A 119 24.40 -4.68 11.51
N LEU A 120 23.21 -4.16 11.18
CA LEU A 120 21.94 -4.66 11.73
C LEU A 120 21.62 -6.04 11.15
N HIS A 121 21.92 -7.06 11.97
CA HIS A 121 21.70 -8.49 11.71
C HIS A 121 20.30 -8.99 12.12
N SER A 122 19.42 -8.15 12.66
CA SER A 122 18.11 -8.61 13.16
C SER A 122 16.99 -8.39 12.14
N HIS A 123 16.26 -9.47 11.83
CA HIS A 123 15.05 -9.49 11.01
C HIS A 123 13.92 -8.57 11.53
N SER A 124 14.01 -8.10 12.78
CA SER A 124 12.98 -7.29 13.45
C SER A 124 13.06 -5.79 13.18
N ASP A 125 14.18 -5.29 12.65
CA ASP A 125 14.50 -3.85 12.77
C ASP A 125 14.26 -3.05 11.49
N LEU A 126 13.94 -3.72 10.37
CA LEU A 126 13.42 -3.08 9.16
C LEU A 126 11.90 -2.89 9.28
N ARG A 127 11.44 -2.28 10.37
CA ARG A 127 10.09 -1.71 10.38
C ARG A 127 10.14 -0.44 9.55
N LEU A 128 9.81 -0.57 8.26
CA LEU A 128 9.66 0.58 7.38
C LEU A 128 8.76 1.59 8.08
N PRO A 129 9.24 2.82 8.37
CA PRO A 129 8.39 3.81 8.99
C PRO A 129 7.20 4.05 8.05
N LYS A 130 5.99 4.12 8.60
CA LYS A 130 4.74 4.48 7.87
C LYS A 130 4.87 5.77 7.01
N LYS A 131 5.97 6.51 7.16
CA LYS A 131 6.34 7.73 6.44
C LYS A 131 7.07 7.51 5.09
N VAL A 132 7.50 6.29 4.73
CA VAL A 132 8.20 6.06 3.44
C VAL A 132 7.25 6.19 2.24
N ILE A 133 5.95 6.08 2.47
CA ILE A 133 4.92 6.16 1.41
C ILE A 133 4.15 7.48 1.57
N ASN A 134 4.84 8.61 1.43
CA ASN A 134 4.18 9.86 1.08
C ASN A 134 4.15 9.93 -0.45
N PHE A 135 3.01 9.53 -1.03
CA PHE A 135 2.65 9.80 -2.42
C PHE A 135 2.28 11.27 -2.60
#